data_AF-A0A800J4M2-F1
#
_entry.id   AF-A0A800J4M2-F1
#
_cell.length_a   1.000
_cell.length_b   1.000
_cell.length_c   1.000
_cell.angle_alpha   90.00
_cell.angle_beta   90.00
_cell.angle_gamma   90.00
#
_symmetry.space_group_name_H-M   'P 1'
#
loop_
_entity.id
_entity.type
_entity.pdbx_description
1 polymer ?
#
loop_
_entity_poly.entity_id
_entity_poly.type
_entity_poly.pdbx_seq_one_letter_code
_entity_poly.pdbx_strand_id
1 'polypeptide(L)'
;MDAGAFSSVTRTPDELSVVCAEAAVPEGITAERGWRALHVDGPLDFAMTGVLARLAAPLAEAGVPIFVVSTFDTDWLLVKAEHLARAVGTLRQSGHEVQTTADDGLRATGSDGRASALGSPLRLRPAQPPAGRARTDERSGRVLPRGRRET
;
A
#
# COMPACT_ATOMS: atom_id res chain seq x y z
N MET A 1 16.29 10.90 16.99
CA MET A 1 15.87 11.79 15.90
C MET A 1 14.43 11.44 15.63
N ASP A 2 13.49 12.36 15.85
CA ASP A 2 12.11 12.14 15.44
C ASP A 2 12.13 11.89 13.94
N ALA A 3 11.71 10.69 13.52
CA ALA A 3 11.48 10.43 12.11
C ALA A 3 10.41 11.42 11.66
N GLY A 4 10.80 12.41 10.85
CA GLY A 4 9.89 13.42 10.36
C GLY A 4 8.67 12.78 9.69
N ALA A 5 7.52 13.47 9.74
CA ALA A 5 6.33 13.04 9.02
C ALA A 5 6.62 12.85 7.52
N PHE A 6 5.90 11.93 6.87
CA PHE A 6 6.04 11.67 5.44
C PHE A 6 5.93 12.97 4.61
N SER A 7 6.89 13.18 3.71
CA SER A 7 6.88 14.26 2.73
C SER A 7 7.56 13.82 1.45
N SER A 8 7.11 14.37 0.31
CA SER A 8 7.73 14.18 -1.00
C SER A 8 7.83 15.50 -1.72
N VAL A 9 8.97 15.76 -2.37
CA VAL A 9 9.18 16.92 -3.25
C VAL A 9 9.56 16.40 -4.61
N THR A 10 8.72 16.66 -5.61
CA THR A 10 8.91 16.19 -6.98
C THR A 10 9.01 17.39 -7.89
N ARG A 11 10.13 17.51 -8.62
CA ARG A 11 10.34 18.54 -9.63
C ARG A 11 10.34 17.90 -11.01
N THR A 12 9.53 18.43 -11.90
CA THR A 12 9.60 18.18 -13.34
C THR A 12 10.05 19.48 -14.04
N PRO A 13 10.33 19.48 -15.35
CA PRO A 13 10.54 20.71 -16.09
C PRO A 13 9.33 21.66 -16.05
N ASP A 14 8.12 21.12 -15.89
CA ASP A 14 6.86 21.87 -15.98
C ASP A 14 6.38 22.38 -14.61
N GLU A 15 6.72 21.69 -13.52
CA GLU A 15 6.20 22.03 -12.19
C GLU A 15 7.07 21.58 -11.01
N LEU A 16 6.68 22.07 -9.84
CA LEU A 16 7.15 21.59 -8.54
C LEU A 16 5.92 21.15 -7.72
N SER A 17 5.86 19.87 -7.39
CA SER A 17 4.83 19.29 -6.55
C SER A 17 5.38 18.93 -5.18
N VAL A 18 4.62 19.24 -4.13
CA VAL A 18 4.97 18.97 -2.73
C VAL A 18 3.83 18.22 -2.06
N VAL A 19 4.15 17.05 -1.52
CA VAL A 19 3.26 16.25 -0.67
C VAL A 19 3.77 16.39 0.76
N CYS A 20 2.93 16.87 1.66
CA CYS A 20 3.29 17.06 3.07
C CYS A 20 2.04 16.97 3.96
N ALA A 21 2.25 17.05 5.28
CA ALA A 21 1.15 17.18 6.22
C ALA A 21 0.34 18.46 5.91
N GLU A 22 -0.99 18.35 5.96
CA GLU A 22 -1.87 19.46 5.59
C GLU A 22 -1.63 20.73 6.41
N ALA A 23 -1.26 20.57 7.69
CA ALA A 23 -0.92 21.66 8.60
C ALA A 23 0.40 22.38 8.24
N ALA A 24 1.24 21.78 7.40
CA ALA A 24 2.49 22.38 6.92
C ALA A 24 2.29 23.21 5.65
N VAL A 25 1.09 23.20 5.05
CA VAL A 25 0.79 24.00 3.85
C VAL A 25 0.59 25.45 4.25
N PRO A 26 1.40 26.41 3.73
CA PRO A 26 1.25 27.83 4.04
C PRO A 26 -0.10 28.38 3.59
N GLU A 27 -0.54 29.46 4.25
CA GLU A 27 -1.74 30.20 3.83
C GLU A 27 -1.57 30.79 2.42
N GLY A 28 -2.66 30.84 1.66
CA GLY A 28 -2.67 31.41 0.30
C GLY A 28 -2.06 30.51 -0.78
N ILE A 29 -1.57 29.32 -0.43
CA ILE A 29 -1.08 28.33 -1.41
C ILE A 29 -2.22 27.42 -1.87
N THR A 30 -2.38 27.29 -3.18
CA THR A 30 -3.28 26.29 -3.79
C THR A 30 -2.81 24.89 -3.40
N ALA A 31 -3.67 24.12 -2.74
CA ALA A 31 -3.36 22.77 -2.31
C ALA A 31 -4.59 21.87 -2.32
N GLU A 32 -4.39 20.64 -2.77
CA GLU A 32 -5.36 19.56 -2.63
C GLU A 32 -5.28 18.98 -1.20
N ARG A 33 -6.35 19.17 -0.43
CA ARG A 33 -6.42 18.82 1.01
C ARG A 33 -7.22 17.54 1.27
N GLY A 34 -7.23 17.09 2.52
CA GLY A 34 -8.05 15.96 2.97
C GLY A 34 -7.55 14.59 2.52
N TRP A 35 -6.24 14.43 2.33
CA TRP A 35 -5.63 13.14 1.99
C TRP A 35 -5.29 12.34 3.24
N ARG A 36 -5.41 11.02 3.15
CA ARG A 36 -4.99 10.04 4.17
C ARG A 36 -3.97 9.10 3.54
N ALA A 37 -2.82 8.96 4.19
CA ALA A 37 -1.72 8.15 3.70
C ALA A 37 -1.78 6.73 4.30
N LEU A 38 -1.62 5.74 3.42
CA LEU A 38 -1.39 4.34 3.74
C LEU A 38 0.07 4.04 3.43
N HIS A 39 0.83 3.68 4.46
CA HIS A 39 2.20 3.19 4.34
C HIS A 39 2.18 1.71 4.00
N VAL A 40 2.70 1.32 2.84
CA VAL A 40 2.91 -0.09 2.53
C VAL A 40 4.07 -0.59 3.36
N ASP A 41 3.87 -1.64 4.16
CA ASP A 41 4.97 -2.18 4.95
C ASP A 41 5.99 -2.86 4.04
N GLY A 42 7.25 -2.40 4.14
CA GLY A 42 8.41 -2.85 3.38
C GLY A 42 9.60 -3.28 4.28
N PRO A 43 10.75 -3.63 3.68
CA PRO A 43 11.10 -3.37 2.27
C PRO A 43 10.39 -4.34 1.33
N LEU A 44 9.76 -3.79 0.30
CA LEU A 44 9.26 -4.61 -0.80
C LEU A 44 10.48 -5.17 -1.52
N ASP A 45 10.58 -6.50 -1.60
CA ASP A 45 11.64 -7.14 -2.40
C ASP A 45 11.54 -6.58 -3.83
N PHE A 46 12.63 -5.97 -4.34
CA PHE A 46 12.67 -5.41 -5.69
C PHE A 46 12.36 -6.46 -6.77
N ALA A 47 12.55 -7.74 -6.48
CA ALA A 47 12.15 -8.84 -7.37
C ALA A 47 10.63 -9.10 -7.36
N MET A 48 9.90 -8.56 -6.40
CA MET A 48 8.46 -8.72 -6.25
C MET A 48 7.72 -7.80 -7.22
N THR A 49 7.40 -8.34 -8.40
CA THR A 49 6.61 -7.64 -9.40
C THR A 49 5.12 -7.61 -9.01
N GLY A 50 4.44 -6.54 -9.39
CA GLY A 50 2.98 -6.45 -9.30
C GLY A 50 2.40 -6.11 -7.93
N VAL A 51 3.20 -5.74 -6.92
CA VAL A 51 2.68 -5.29 -5.61
C VAL A 51 1.74 -4.11 -5.78
N LEU A 52 2.19 -3.05 -6.46
CA LEU A 52 1.37 -1.87 -6.71
C LEU A 52 0.12 -2.22 -7.52
N ALA A 53 0.22 -3.12 -8.51
CA ALA A 53 -0.94 -3.56 -9.28
C ALA A 53 -1.98 -4.29 -8.40
N ARG A 54 -1.53 -5.13 -7.45
CA ARG A 54 -2.40 -5.86 -6.52
C ARG A 54 -3.11 -4.93 -5.53
N LEU A 55 -2.50 -3.79 -5.22
CA LEU A 55 -3.12 -2.74 -4.40
C LEU A 55 -4.05 -1.84 -5.22
N ALA A 56 -3.61 -1.41 -6.41
CA ALA A 56 -4.30 -0.42 -7.23
C ALA A 56 -5.51 -1.01 -7.97
N ALA A 57 -5.43 -2.23 -8.47
CA ALA A 57 -6.51 -2.87 -9.23
C ALA A 57 -7.83 -2.95 -8.45
N PRO A 58 -7.89 -3.52 -7.23
CA PRO A 58 -9.16 -3.59 -6.50
C PRO A 58 -9.68 -2.20 -6.11
N LEU A 59 -8.80 -1.24 -5.82
CA LEU A 59 -9.19 0.14 -5.53
C LEU A 59 -9.81 0.83 -6.76
N ALA A 60 -9.24 0.61 -7.94
CA ALA A 60 -9.79 1.11 -9.20
C ALA A 60 -11.17 0.48 -9.50
N GLU A 61 -11.31 -0.83 -9.33
CA GLU A 61 -12.59 -1.55 -9.48
C GLU A 61 -13.66 -1.03 -8.51
N ALA A 62 -13.27 -0.67 -7.29
CA ALA A 62 -14.15 -0.06 -6.29
C ALA A 62 -14.42 1.44 -6.53
N GLY A 63 -13.86 2.04 -7.57
CA GLY A 63 -13.99 3.46 -7.90
C GLY A 63 -13.35 4.38 -6.84
N VAL A 64 -12.24 3.95 -6.24
CA VAL A 64 -11.43 4.72 -5.28
C VAL A 64 -10.24 5.36 -6.01
N PRO A 65 -10.23 6.70 -6.19
CA PRO A 65 -9.06 7.41 -6.67
C PRO A 65 -7.89 7.25 -5.70
N ILE A 66 -6.70 6.99 -6.25
CA ILE A 66 -5.46 6.89 -5.50
C ILE A 66 -4.41 7.84 -6.06
N PHE A 67 -3.55 8.33 -5.19
CA PHE A 67 -2.31 9.00 -5.55
C PHE A 67 -1.15 8.23 -4.90
N VAL A 68 -0.12 7.89 -5.65
CA VAL A 68 0.94 6.98 -5.19
C VAL A 68 2.29 7.67 -5.24
N VAL A 69 3.04 7.54 -4.14
CA VAL A 69 4.44 7.96 -4.08
C VAL A 69 5.30 6.75 -3.73
N SER A 70 6.08 6.30 -4.70
CA SER A 70 7.09 5.26 -4.50
C SER A 70 8.36 5.85 -3.92
N THR A 71 8.96 5.15 -2.96
CA THR A 71 10.27 5.45 -2.37
C THR A 71 11.23 4.29 -2.65
N PHE A 72 12.45 4.35 -2.10
CA PHE A 72 13.39 3.25 -2.24
C PHE A 72 12.89 1.95 -1.59
N ASP A 73 12.34 2.04 -0.36
CA ASP A 73 11.96 0.84 0.40
C ASP A 73 10.52 0.39 0.14
N THR A 74 9.63 1.32 -0.17
CA THR A 74 8.19 1.04 -0.22
C THR A 74 7.38 2.09 -0.98
N ASP A 75 6.09 1.81 -1.14
CA ASP A 75 5.08 2.71 -1.70
C ASP A 75 4.21 3.35 -0.61
N TRP A 76 3.79 4.58 -0.86
CA TRP A 76 2.78 5.29 -0.10
C TRP A 76 1.54 5.46 -0.98
N LEU A 77 0.40 4.93 -0.53
CA LEU A 77 -0.88 5.11 -1.20
C LEU A 77 -1.68 6.17 -0.47
N LEU A 78 -2.04 7.25 -1.15
CA LEU A 78 -2.86 8.32 -0.63
C LEU A 78 -4.27 8.21 -1.19
N VAL A 79 -5.27 8.35 -0.33
CA VAL A 79 -6.70 8.41 -0.68
C VAL A 79 -7.34 9.62 -0.03
N LYS A 80 -8.34 10.22 -0.67
CA LYS A 80 -9.17 11.25 -0.02
C LYS A 80 -9.88 10.66 1.20
N ALA A 81 -10.00 11.44 2.27
CA ALA A 81 -10.56 11.01 3.55
C ALA A 81 -11.99 10.44 3.39
N GLU A 82 -12.79 11.02 2.51
CA GLU A 82 -14.13 10.55 2.15
C GLU A 82 -14.17 9.14 1.52
N HIS A 83 -13.05 8.68 0.93
CA HIS A 83 -12.92 7.36 0.35
C HIS A 83 -12.22 6.36 1.26
N LEU A 84 -11.72 6.80 2.42
CA LEU A 84 -10.86 5.99 3.27
C LEU A 84 -11.53 4.67 3.70
N ALA A 85 -12.76 4.75 4.22
CA ALA A 85 -13.48 3.57 4.69
C ALA A 85 -13.68 2.53 3.58
N ARG A 86 -14.03 3.00 2.37
CA ARG A 86 -14.17 2.16 1.18
C ARG A 86 -12.84 1.55 0.78
N ALA A 87 -11.78 2.34 0.72
CA ALA A 87 -10.43 1.88 0.38
C ALA A 87 -9.95 0.76 1.31
N VAL A 88 -10.09 0.96 2.63
CA VAL A 88 -9.72 -0.02 3.65
C VAL A 88 -10.56 -1.29 3.52
N GLY A 89 -11.86 -1.16 3.31
CA GLY A 89 -12.76 -2.30 3.10
C GLY A 89 -12.38 -3.12 1.86
N THR A 90 -12.16 -2.45 0.73
CA THR A 90 -11.71 -3.05 -0.52
C THR A 90 -10.38 -3.78 -0.37
N LEU A 91 -9.37 -3.13 0.22
CA LEU A 91 -8.06 -3.75 0.44
C LEU A 91 -8.16 -5.01 1.32
N ARG A 92 -8.95 -4.96 2.39
CA ARG A 92 -9.19 -6.12 3.26
C ARG A 92 -9.90 -7.26 2.53
N GLN A 93 -10.91 -6.95 1.71
CA GLN A 93 -11.62 -7.95 0.89
C GLN A 93 -10.70 -8.61 -0.15
N SER A 94 -9.71 -7.88 -0.65
CA SER A 94 -8.67 -8.39 -1.55
C SER A 94 -7.54 -9.14 -0.82
N GLY A 95 -7.67 -9.37 0.50
CA GLY A 95 -6.72 -10.15 1.29
C GLY A 95 -5.54 -9.35 1.86
N HIS A 96 -5.57 -8.02 1.78
CA HIS A 96 -4.55 -7.17 2.41
C HIS A 96 -4.87 -6.91 3.88
N GLU A 97 -3.83 -6.81 4.72
CA GLU A 97 -4.02 -6.39 6.11
C GLU A 97 -3.85 -4.87 6.21
N VAL A 98 -4.81 -4.21 6.85
CA VAL A 98 -4.75 -2.77 7.10
C VAL A 98 -4.88 -2.51 8.60
N GLN A 99 -3.86 -1.92 9.20
CA GLN A 99 -3.80 -1.60 10.62
C GLN A 99 -3.92 -0.08 10.84
N THR A 100 -4.90 0.31 11.66
CA THR A 100 -5.00 1.65 12.25
C THR A 100 -3.99 1.76 13.39
N THR A 101 -2.99 2.63 13.23
CA THR A 101 -2.13 3.01 14.35
C THR A 101 -2.96 3.79 15.37
N ALA A 102 -2.81 3.46 16.65
CA ALA A 102 -3.72 3.79 17.75
C ALA A 102 -3.79 5.28 18.19
N ASP A 103 -3.43 6.23 17.32
CA ASP A 103 -3.62 7.67 17.55
C ASP A 103 -4.91 8.22 16.91
N ASP A 104 -5.69 7.38 16.22
CA ASP A 104 -7.04 7.72 15.79
C ASP A 104 -8.00 7.59 16.99
N GLY A 105 -7.99 8.60 17.85
CA GLY A 105 -8.78 8.69 19.08
C GLY A 105 -10.28 8.49 18.85
N LEU A 106 -10.77 7.28 19.13
CA LEU A 106 -12.09 7.06 19.71
C LEU A 106 -11.94 6.99 21.24
N ARG A 107 -11.58 8.12 21.87
CA ARG A 107 -11.79 8.33 23.31
C ARG A 107 -12.32 9.75 23.51
N ALA A 108 -13.57 9.81 23.94
CA ALA A 108 -14.17 11.04 24.42
C ALA A 108 -13.51 11.47 25.74
N THR A 109 -13.33 12.79 25.88
CA THR A 109 -13.06 13.58 27.10
C THR A 109 -11.64 13.59 27.68
N GLY A 110 -11.11 14.80 27.88
CA GLY A 110 -9.87 15.08 28.62
C GLY A 110 -9.15 16.32 28.09
N SER A 111 -9.39 17.48 28.70
CA SER A 111 -8.74 18.74 28.38
C SER A 111 -7.28 18.74 28.85
N ASP A 112 -6.33 18.61 27.93
CA ASP A 112 -5.00 19.21 28.06
C ASP A 112 -4.36 19.35 26.67
N GLY A 113 -4.26 20.60 26.22
CA GLY A 113 -3.87 20.99 24.86
C GLY A 113 -2.39 20.83 24.57
N ARG A 114 -1.95 19.60 24.29
CA ARG A 114 -0.82 19.35 23.40
C ARG A 114 -1.36 18.82 22.09
N ALA A 115 -1.15 19.56 21.01
CA ALA A 115 -1.51 19.18 19.66
C ALA A 115 -0.72 17.93 19.22
N SER A 116 -1.26 16.76 19.54
CA SER A 116 -0.87 15.45 19.02
C SER A 116 -2.15 14.81 18.52
N ALA A 117 -2.40 14.95 17.21
CA ALA A 117 -3.36 14.14 16.46
C ALA A 117 -3.24 14.43 14.96
N LEU A 118 -2.04 14.24 14.39
CA LEU A 118 -1.96 13.88 12.98
C LEU A 118 -2.17 12.37 12.98
N GLY A 119 -3.30 11.91 12.45
CA GLY A 119 -3.59 10.47 12.36
C GLY A 119 -2.41 9.78 11.69
N SER A 120 -1.70 8.97 12.47
CA SER A 120 -0.52 8.24 11.98
C SER A 120 -0.91 7.42 10.74
N PRO A 121 -0.03 7.30 9.73
CA PRO A 121 -0.37 6.62 8.50
C PRO A 121 -0.78 5.18 8.77
N LEU A 122 -1.85 4.75 8.10
CA LEU A 122 -2.32 3.38 8.17
C LEU A 122 -1.26 2.44 7.62
N ARG A 123 -1.01 1.33 8.31
CA ARG A 123 -0.06 0.33 7.82
C ARG A 123 -0.78 -0.67 6.96
N LEU A 124 -0.29 -0.85 5.73
CA LEU A 124 -0.85 -1.71 4.71
C LEU A 124 0.15 -2.83 4.44
N ARG A 125 -0.19 -4.07 4.79
CA ARG A 125 0.62 -5.23 4.43
C ARG A 125 0.05 -5.86 3.17
N PRO A 126 0.83 -5.91 2.06
CA PRO A 126 0.40 -6.58 0.85
C PRO A 126 0.10 -8.06 1.11
N ALA A 127 -0.90 -8.61 0.42
CA ALA A 127 -1.15 -10.04 0.47
C ALA A 127 0.07 -10.78 -0.11
N GLN A 128 0.48 -11.89 0.51
CA GLN A 128 1.50 -12.78 -0.06
C GLN A 128 1.03 -13.25 -1.45
N PRO A 129 1.87 -13.30 -2.49
CA PRO A 129 1.49 -14.00 -3.72
C PRO A 129 1.17 -15.46 -3.39
N PRO A 130 0.20 -16.09 -4.09
CA PRO A 130 -0.01 -17.52 -3.92
C PRO A 130 1.30 -18.25 -4.20
N ALA A 131 1.69 -19.18 -3.32
CA ALA A 131 2.88 -20.01 -3.53
C ALA A 131 2.80 -20.60 -4.94
N GLY A 132 3.82 -20.30 -5.77
CA GLY A 132 3.85 -20.74 -7.16
C GLY A 132 3.57 -22.23 -7.22
N ARG A 133 2.54 -22.64 -7.98
CA ARG A 133 2.27 -24.07 -8.21
C ARG A 133 3.58 -24.68 -8.70
N ALA A 134 4.07 -25.71 -8.01
CA ALA A 134 5.21 -26.50 -8.47
C ALA A 134 4.97 -26.85 -9.93
N ARG A 135 5.95 -26.56 -10.81
CA ARG A 135 5.92 -27.04 -12.18
C ARG A 135 5.86 -28.56 -12.12
N THR A 136 4.70 -29.13 -12.40
CA THR A 136 4.63 -30.53 -12.80
C THR A 136 5.34 -30.63 -14.14
N ASP A 137 6.49 -31.28 -14.13
CA ASP A 137 7.24 -31.60 -15.32
C ASP A 137 6.46 -32.63 -16.14
N GLU A 138 5.72 -32.17 -17.16
CA GLU A 138 5.02 -33.04 -18.10
C GLU A 138 5.96 -33.64 -19.18
N ARG A 139 7.29 -33.54 -19.04
CA ARG A 139 8.25 -34.22 -19.93
C ARG A 139 8.77 -35.54 -19.35
N SER A 140 7.89 -36.52 -19.16
CA SER A 140 8.29 -37.93 -19.30
C SER A 140 7.12 -38.81 -19.71
N GLY A 141 6.54 -38.52 -20.88
CA GLY A 141 5.68 -39.45 -21.61
C GLY A 141 6.47 -40.59 -22.24
N ARG A 142 7.17 -41.41 -21.44
CA ARG A 142 7.86 -42.61 -21.94
C ARG A 142 7.39 -43.88 -21.22
N VAL A 143 6.40 -44.54 -21.83
CA VAL A 143 6.10 -45.95 -21.57
C VAL A 143 7.16 -46.78 -22.29
N LEU A 144 8.01 -47.47 -21.54
CA LEU A 144 8.88 -48.53 -22.07
C LEU A 144 8.20 -49.89 -21.82
N PRO A 145 8.06 -50.77 -22.83
CA PRO A 145 7.35 -52.03 -22.70
C PRO A 145 8.11 -53.05 -21.83
N ARG A 146 7.33 -53.89 -21.14
CA ARG A 146 7.82 -54.97 -20.26
C ARG A 146 8.72 -55.94 -21.03
N GLY A 147 9.97 -56.05 -20.62
CA GLY A 147 10.84 -57.15 -21.02
C GLY A 147 10.28 -58.48 -20.50
N ARG A 148 9.92 -59.38 -21.42
CA ARG A 148 9.77 -60.81 -21.12
C ARG A 148 11.13 -61.33 -20.66
N ARG A 149 11.18 -61.91 -19.46
CA ARG A 149 12.15 -62.96 -19.15
C ARG A 149 11.61 -64.25 -19.76
N GLU A 150 12.45 -64.99 -20.46
CA GLU A 150 12.65 -66.43 -20.22
C GLU A 150 13.76 -66.97 -21.13
N THR A 151 14.56 -67.81 -20.48
CA THR A 151 15.60 -68.77 -20.86
C THR A 151 15.84 -69.07 -22.34
#